data_AF-A0A1H3IVD5-F1
#
_entry.id   AF-A0A1H3IVD5-F1
#
_cell.length_a   1.000
_cell.length_b   1.000
_cell.length_c   1.000
_cell.angle_alpha   90.00
_cell.angle_beta   90.00
_cell.angle_gamma   90.00
#
_symmetry.space_group_name_H-M   'P 1'
#
loop_
_entity.id
_entity.type
_entity.pdbx_description
1 polymer ?
#
loop_
_entity_poly.entity_id
_entity_poly.type
_entity_poly.pdbx_seq_one_letter_code
_entity_poly.pdbx_strand_id
1 'polypeptide(L)'
;MPAPVDVSARPAGSVSDVGRYLLDLTAPRSHVLTIEPGRGNLILGPARMGKKADLHVAADQPIHWRAFEPFATPAGSAWPRYIDYHGDDSGFFAWSRQRGIEQFSWAPAFADARAVDGGGADIRSLQIRLDGVSGHLHLTLPERGSLGLYGDLSRFTAAGPAPGTLSLLPALSRRRSDAPYVLPELGLLHGARSLSLHAGPLGQPISLAGIGRFAALRSLSLWGGFSDWAALAELPNLDNLEIRFAPDLGGLPALASWPKLDRFIAYNVDEAAGKSLKAQLKARAQLREWSDYTSVSQLRKPEWWQREYGRPFAGWSGRSAKAANAAYDAALQALQQARDADAAKAAIVAFAAHFNSAKGIETGEREDIGEAVWQFSQLAHVAALGVSEEQAQRWFDEVRDY
;
A
#
# COMPACT_ATOMS: atom_id res chain seq x y z
N MET A 1 18.16 -34.20 -4.11
CA MET A 1 18.10 -32.99 -4.97
C MET A 1 19.41 -32.85 -5.72
N PRO A 2 19.40 -32.41 -6.99
CA PRO A 2 20.64 -32.19 -7.75
C PRO A 2 21.53 -31.13 -7.07
N ALA A 3 22.84 -31.28 -7.24
CA ALA A 3 23.84 -30.34 -6.74
C ALA A 3 23.69 -28.99 -7.44
N PRO A 4 23.90 -27.86 -6.72
CA PRO A 4 23.91 -26.53 -7.34
C PRO A 4 24.96 -26.41 -8.45
N VAL A 5 24.58 -25.80 -9.57
CA VAL A 5 25.46 -25.54 -10.72
C VAL A 5 26.13 -24.18 -10.56
N ASP A 6 27.45 -24.13 -10.71
CA ASP A 6 28.20 -22.86 -10.71
C ASP A 6 27.99 -22.13 -12.04
N VAL A 7 27.54 -20.86 -11.95
CA VAL A 7 27.27 -20.00 -13.11
C VAL A 7 28.15 -18.76 -13.16
N SER A 8 29.10 -18.61 -12.25
CA SER A 8 29.99 -17.43 -12.14
C SER A 8 30.74 -17.10 -13.45
N ALA A 9 31.10 -18.12 -14.24
CA ALA A 9 31.80 -17.98 -15.52
C ALA A 9 30.89 -18.11 -16.75
N ARG A 10 29.57 -18.16 -16.57
CA ARG A 10 28.62 -18.35 -17.69
C ARG A 10 28.39 -17.02 -18.43
N PRO A 11 28.25 -17.04 -19.76
CA PRO A 11 27.89 -15.84 -20.52
C PRO A 11 26.54 -15.26 -20.08
N ALA A 12 26.37 -13.96 -20.24
CA ALA A 12 25.11 -13.29 -19.96
C ALA A 12 23.95 -13.91 -20.76
N GLY A 13 22.82 -14.14 -20.09
CA GLY A 13 21.61 -14.73 -20.68
C GLY A 13 21.71 -16.20 -21.12
N SER A 14 22.78 -16.91 -20.77
CA SER A 14 22.97 -18.32 -21.15
C SER A 14 22.22 -19.33 -20.27
N VAL A 15 21.64 -18.89 -19.15
CA VAL A 15 20.92 -19.74 -18.19
C VAL A 15 19.43 -19.37 -18.20
N SER A 16 18.59 -20.25 -18.73
CA SER A 16 17.12 -20.07 -18.74
C SER A 16 16.35 -21.23 -18.12
N ASP A 17 17.06 -22.29 -17.72
CA ASP A 17 16.46 -23.52 -17.23
C ASP A 17 16.08 -23.42 -15.75
N VAL A 18 15.19 -24.31 -15.35
CA VAL A 18 14.86 -24.57 -13.93
C VAL A 18 16.04 -25.27 -13.28
N GLY A 19 16.40 -24.87 -12.06
CA GLY A 19 17.56 -25.46 -11.40
C GLY A 19 17.98 -24.77 -10.12
N ARG A 20 19.09 -25.26 -9.56
CA ARG A 20 19.77 -24.69 -8.40
C ARG A 20 21.13 -24.18 -8.86
N TYR A 21 21.45 -22.93 -8.55
CA TYR A 21 22.63 -22.24 -9.09
C TYR A 21 23.43 -21.58 -7.97
N LEU A 22 24.76 -21.74 -7.98
CA LEU A 22 25.65 -21.03 -7.07
C LEU A 22 25.88 -19.61 -7.58
N LEU A 23 25.75 -18.63 -6.69
CA LEU A 23 25.94 -17.21 -6.99
C LEU A 23 27.08 -16.61 -6.18
N ASP A 24 27.84 -15.74 -6.85
CA ASP A 24 28.83 -14.86 -6.24
C ASP A 24 28.17 -13.55 -5.82
N LEU A 25 27.14 -13.65 -4.97
CA LEU A 25 26.27 -12.52 -4.63
C LEU A 25 26.93 -11.56 -3.65
N THR A 26 27.55 -12.08 -2.59
CA THR A 26 28.24 -11.25 -1.56
C THR A 26 29.68 -11.71 -1.30
N ALA A 27 29.98 -12.95 -1.67
CA ALA A 27 31.31 -13.55 -1.76
C ALA A 27 31.27 -14.72 -2.77
N PRO A 28 32.42 -15.26 -3.20
CA PRO A 28 32.43 -16.42 -4.09
C PRO A 28 31.60 -17.59 -3.54
N ARG A 29 30.69 -18.12 -4.35
CA ARG A 29 29.79 -19.24 -4.04
C ARG A 29 28.98 -19.06 -2.75
N SER A 30 28.66 -17.82 -2.41
CA SER A 30 28.01 -17.45 -1.14
C SER A 30 26.54 -17.87 -1.07
N HIS A 31 25.84 -17.99 -2.20
CA HIS A 31 24.39 -18.20 -2.23
C HIS A 31 23.98 -19.29 -3.22
N VAL A 32 22.83 -19.91 -2.96
CA VAL A 32 22.17 -20.84 -3.88
C VAL A 32 20.83 -20.26 -4.30
N LEU A 33 20.70 -19.88 -5.57
CA LEU A 33 19.44 -19.50 -6.17
C LEU A 33 18.70 -20.75 -6.67
N THR A 34 17.41 -20.85 -6.37
CA THR A 34 16.54 -21.88 -6.93
C THR A 34 15.54 -21.24 -7.89
N ILE A 35 15.59 -21.61 -9.16
CA ILE A 35 14.64 -21.17 -10.19
C ILE A 35 13.63 -22.28 -10.40
N GLU A 36 12.34 -21.95 -10.26
CA GLU A 36 11.20 -22.85 -10.44
C GLU A 36 10.39 -22.47 -11.70
N PRO A 37 9.64 -23.42 -12.29
CA PRO A 37 8.79 -23.13 -13.44
C PRO A 37 7.84 -21.95 -13.18
N GLY A 38 7.76 -21.01 -14.12
CA GLY A 38 6.86 -19.85 -14.05
C GLY A 38 7.31 -18.72 -13.12
N ARG A 39 8.48 -18.83 -12.48
CA ARG A 39 8.97 -17.83 -11.53
C ARG A 39 9.74 -16.69 -12.23
N GLY A 40 9.07 -15.55 -12.41
CA GLY A 40 9.65 -14.35 -13.04
C GLY A 40 10.20 -13.29 -12.08
N ASN A 41 9.98 -13.46 -10.77
CA ASN A 41 10.37 -12.53 -9.73
C ASN A 41 11.53 -13.08 -8.88
N LEU A 42 12.30 -12.17 -8.29
CA LEU A 42 13.34 -12.46 -7.32
C LEU A 42 13.12 -11.63 -6.05
N ILE A 43 13.14 -12.28 -4.89
CA ILE A 43 13.03 -11.60 -3.60
C ILE A 43 14.35 -11.75 -2.83
N LEU A 44 14.97 -10.63 -2.45
CA LEU A 44 16.19 -10.61 -1.64
C LEU A 44 15.92 -9.88 -0.32
N GLY A 45 16.45 -10.39 0.78
CA GLY A 45 16.35 -9.67 2.05
C GLY A 45 16.89 -10.41 3.26
N PRO A 46 16.73 -9.85 4.46
CA PRO A 46 17.34 -10.39 5.68
C PRO A 46 16.77 -11.76 6.07
N ALA A 47 17.55 -12.51 6.87
CA ALA A 47 17.18 -13.84 7.35
C ALA A 47 15.78 -13.89 8.00
N ARG A 48 15.34 -12.80 8.66
CA ARG A 48 14.00 -12.68 9.28
C ARG A 48 12.83 -12.86 8.31
N MET A 49 13.06 -12.71 7.00
CA MET A 49 12.02 -12.95 5.99
C MET A 49 11.72 -14.45 5.79
N GLY A 50 12.60 -15.33 6.25
CA GLY A 50 12.46 -16.78 6.08
C GLY A 50 12.14 -17.14 4.63
N LYS A 51 11.15 -18.02 4.42
CA LYS A 51 10.76 -18.53 3.09
C LYS A 51 10.18 -17.48 2.14
N LYS A 52 9.96 -16.23 2.59
CA LYS A 52 9.49 -15.15 1.71
C LYS A 52 10.61 -14.62 0.81
N ALA A 53 11.88 -14.76 1.23
CA ALA A 53 13.03 -14.37 0.43
C ALA A 53 13.64 -15.57 -0.29
N ASP A 54 14.10 -15.35 -1.51
CA ASP A 54 14.85 -16.34 -2.30
C ASP A 54 16.32 -16.37 -1.93
N LEU A 55 16.86 -15.19 -1.63
CA LEU A 55 18.25 -15.00 -1.30
C LEU A 55 18.32 -14.16 -0.02
N HIS A 56 19.07 -14.68 0.96
CA HIS A 56 19.21 -14.04 2.26
C HIS A 56 20.48 -13.19 2.31
N VAL A 57 20.32 -11.88 2.39
CA VAL A 57 21.42 -10.91 2.50
C VAL A 57 21.19 -10.02 3.72
N ALA A 58 22.24 -9.63 4.44
CA ALA A 58 22.10 -8.65 5.51
C ALA A 58 21.79 -7.26 4.93
N ALA A 59 21.15 -6.39 5.72
CA ALA A 59 20.64 -5.09 5.23
C ALA A 59 21.73 -4.22 4.60
N ASP A 60 22.85 -4.01 5.30
CA ASP A 60 23.98 -3.22 4.82
C ASP A 60 25.00 -4.02 3.98
N GLN A 61 24.71 -5.27 3.62
CA GLN A 61 25.67 -6.10 2.90
C GLN A 61 25.74 -5.68 1.43
N PRO A 62 26.93 -5.32 0.90
CA PRO A 62 27.07 -5.00 -0.52
C PRO A 62 26.68 -6.18 -1.41
N ILE A 63 25.96 -5.89 -2.50
CA ILE A 63 25.47 -6.90 -3.44
C ILE A 63 26.21 -6.78 -4.77
N HIS A 64 26.80 -7.88 -5.21
CA HIS A 64 27.34 -8.01 -6.55
C HIS A 64 26.21 -8.33 -7.54
N TRP A 65 25.46 -7.30 -7.94
CA TRP A 65 24.28 -7.43 -8.81
C TRP A 65 24.53 -8.12 -10.16
N ARG A 66 25.78 -8.08 -10.65
CA ARG A 66 26.17 -8.79 -11.88
C ARG A 66 26.13 -10.31 -11.75
N ALA A 67 26.03 -10.86 -10.53
CA ALA A 67 25.77 -12.29 -10.32
C ALA A 67 24.50 -12.79 -11.03
N PHE A 68 23.59 -11.88 -11.42
CA PHE A 68 22.38 -12.20 -12.17
C PHE A 68 22.51 -12.06 -13.69
N GLU A 69 23.65 -11.63 -14.24
CA GLU A 69 23.86 -11.51 -15.69
C GLU A 69 23.68 -12.82 -16.47
N PRO A 70 24.11 -14.00 -15.98
CA PRO A 70 23.93 -15.25 -16.71
C PRO A 70 22.48 -15.62 -17.00
N PHE A 71 21.51 -15.05 -16.26
CA PHE A 71 20.14 -15.51 -16.28
C PHE A 71 19.28 -14.77 -17.30
N ALA A 72 18.50 -15.54 -18.06
CA ALA A 72 17.48 -15.06 -18.95
C ALA A 72 16.16 -15.81 -18.72
N THR A 73 15.07 -15.18 -19.12
CA THR A 73 13.78 -15.86 -19.30
C THR A 73 13.90 -16.86 -20.46
N PRO A 74 13.01 -17.87 -20.54
CA PRO A 74 12.96 -18.76 -21.71
C PRO A 74 12.76 -18.04 -23.06
N ALA A 75 12.22 -16.81 -23.04
CA ALA A 75 12.06 -15.96 -24.22
C ALA A 75 13.30 -15.10 -24.57
N GLY A 76 14.41 -15.25 -23.83
CA GLY A 76 15.67 -14.55 -24.07
C GLY A 76 15.81 -13.18 -23.42
N SER A 77 14.76 -12.65 -22.78
CA SER A 77 14.86 -11.41 -22.00
C SER A 77 15.67 -11.60 -20.72
N ALA A 78 16.37 -10.57 -20.25
CA ALA A 78 17.13 -10.61 -19.00
C ALA A 78 16.23 -11.02 -17.81
N TRP A 79 16.76 -11.90 -16.96
CA TRP A 79 16.12 -12.30 -15.69
C TRP A 79 17.00 -11.84 -14.52
N PRO A 80 16.43 -11.47 -13.37
CA PRO A 80 15.01 -11.27 -13.08
C PRO A 80 14.44 -9.99 -13.71
N ARG A 81 13.12 -9.98 -13.96
CA ARG A 81 12.38 -8.81 -14.48
C ARG A 81 11.67 -8.01 -13.38
N TYR A 82 11.28 -8.70 -12.32
CA TYR A 82 10.62 -8.16 -11.13
C TYR A 82 11.49 -8.48 -9.92
N ILE A 83 11.91 -7.46 -9.18
CA ILE A 83 12.80 -7.63 -8.02
C ILE A 83 12.15 -6.98 -6.82
N ASP A 84 12.13 -7.68 -5.68
CA ASP A 84 11.76 -7.12 -4.38
C ASP A 84 12.95 -7.25 -3.44
N TYR A 85 13.56 -6.13 -3.07
CA TYR A 85 14.80 -6.08 -2.30
C TYR A 85 14.61 -5.33 -0.98
N HIS A 86 14.88 -6.02 0.12
CA HIS A 86 14.91 -5.48 1.47
C HIS A 86 16.36 -5.34 1.95
N GLY A 87 16.90 -4.14 1.88
CA GLY A 87 18.26 -3.81 2.30
C GLY A 87 18.70 -2.47 1.73
N ASP A 88 19.92 -2.07 2.04
CA ASP A 88 20.38 -0.70 1.87
C ASP A 88 21.34 -0.52 0.68
N ASP A 89 21.72 -1.60 -0.01
CA ASP A 89 22.58 -1.53 -1.20
C ASP A 89 21.83 -0.93 -2.39
N SER A 90 22.30 0.21 -2.89
CA SER A 90 21.73 0.90 -4.05
C SER A 90 22.43 0.59 -5.38
N GLY A 91 23.32 -0.41 -5.40
CA GLY A 91 24.14 -0.76 -6.57
C GLY A 91 23.33 -1.20 -7.79
N PHE A 92 22.06 -1.60 -7.59
CA PHE A 92 21.14 -1.98 -8.67
C PHE A 92 20.85 -0.83 -9.64
N PHE A 93 20.96 0.44 -9.21
CA PHE A 93 20.81 1.59 -10.11
C PHE A 93 21.91 1.63 -11.16
N ALA A 94 23.17 1.45 -10.75
CA ALA A 94 24.30 1.40 -11.69
C ALA A 94 24.22 0.16 -12.59
N TRP A 95 23.82 -0.97 -12.03
CA TRP A 95 23.64 -2.22 -12.76
C TRP A 95 22.57 -2.15 -13.84
N SER A 96 21.43 -1.51 -13.55
CA SER A 96 20.32 -1.38 -14.51
C SER A 96 20.57 -0.39 -15.65
N ARG A 97 21.69 0.35 -15.66
CA ARG A 97 22.07 1.18 -16.82
C ARG A 97 22.32 0.38 -18.09
N GLN A 98 22.71 -0.89 -17.94
CA GLN A 98 23.08 -1.78 -19.05
C GLN A 98 22.03 -2.85 -19.34
N ARG A 99 20.96 -2.91 -18.53
CA ARG A 99 19.86 -3.87 -18.70
C ARG A 99 18.55 -3.32 -18.12
N GLY A 100 17.49 -3.41 -18.91
CA GLY A 100 16.16 -3.02 -18.46
C GLY A 100 15.62 -3.90 -17.33
N ILE A 101 14.97 -3.26 -16.36
CA ILE A 101 14.22 -3.88 -15.27
C ILE A 101 12.76 -3.42 -15.39
N GLU A 102 11.82 -4.37 -15.40
CA GLU A 102 10.40 -4.02 -15.54
C GLU A 102 9.84 -3.43 -14.25
N GLN A 103 10.19 -4.02 -13.11
CA GLN A 103 9.84 -3.49 -11.80
C GLN A 103 10.93 -3.78 -10.77
N PHE A 104 11.26 -2.75 -9.99
CA PHE A 104 12.12 -2.88 -8.82
C PHE A 104 11.38 -2.31 -7.60
N SER A 105 11.14 -3.15 -6.61
CA SER A 105 10.62 -2.77 -5.29
C SER A 105 11.79 -2.77 -4.31
N TRP A 106 12.03 -1.63 -3.66
CA TRP A 106 13.15 -1.42 -2.75
C TRP A 106 12.64 -0.99 -1.38
N ALA A 107 13.06 -1.71 -0.33
CA ALA A 107 12.70 -1.46 1.05
C ALA A 107 13.97 -1.22 1.90
N PRO A 108 14.57 -0.03 1.80
CA PRO A 108 15.69 0.35 2.66
C PRO A 108 15.27 0.51 4.12
N ALA A 109 16.24 0.38 5.03
CA ALA A 109 16.02 0.44 6.48
C ALA A 109 17.12 1.22 7.22
N PHE A 110 17.76 2.18 6.55
CA PHE A 110 18.82 3.00 7.14
C PHE A 110 18.29 4.14 8.04
N ALA A 111 19.12 4.55 8.99
CA ALA A 111 18.80 5.59 9.97
C ALA A 111 19.39 6.97 9.63
N ASP A 112 20.36 7.02 8.75
CA ASP A 112 21.06 8.23 8.30
C ASP A 112 20.42 8.86 7.05
N ALA A 113 20.82 10.10 6.74
CA ALA A 113 20.45 10.72 5.46
C ALA A 113 21.36 10.15 4.36
N ARG A 114 20.78 9.64 3.27
CA ARG A 114 21.52 9.06 2.14
C ARG A 114 21.14 9.71 0.82
N ALA A 115 22.17 10.02 0.04
CA ALA A 115 22.02 10.46 -1.34
C ALA A 115 22.34 9.29 -2.28
N VAL A 116 21.42 9.01 -3.20
CA VAL A 116 21.53 7.92 -4.18
C VAL A 116 21.35 8.49 -5.58
N ASP A 117 22.24 8.12 -6.49
CA ASP A 117 22.12 8.46 -7.89
C ASP A 117 21.46 7.32 -8.67
N GLY A 118 20.17 7.46 -8.96
CA GLY A 118 19.41 6.61 -9.88
C GLY A 118 19.44 7.10 -11.33
N GLY A 119 20.18 8.17 -11.64
CA GLY A 119 20.29 8.72 -12.99
C GLY A 119 20.79 7.68 -14.00
N GLY A 120 20.13 7.63 -15.16
CA GLY A 120 20.45 6.71 -16.26
C GLY A 120 20.08 5.24 -16.02
N ALA A 121 19.51 4.88 -14.87
CA ALA A 121 18.99 3.54 -14.63
C ALA A 121 17.81 3.22 -15.57
N ASP A 122 17.78 2.03 -16.18
CA ASP A 122 16.68 1.57 -17.01
C ASP A 122 15.67 0.75 -16.18
N ILE A 123 14.93 1.44 -15.33
CA ILE A 123 13.90 0.85 -14.46
C ILE A 123 12.54 1.42 -14.85
N ARG A 124 11.66 0.58 -15.40
CA ARG A 124 10.33 1.04 -15.85
C ARG A 124 9.40 1.43 -14.70
N SER A 125 9.43 0.67 -13.61
CA SER A 125 8.63 0.92 -12.41
C SER A 125 9.49 0.77 -11.17
N LEU A 126 9.71 1.87 -10.45
CA LEU A 126 10.45 1.88 -9.19
C LEU A 126 9.46 2.08 -8.04
N GLN A 127 9.43 1.15 -7.09
CA GLN A 127 8.66 1.24 -5.87
C GLN A 127 9.62 1.35 -4.69
N ILE A 128 9.41 2.34 -3.82
CA ILE A 128 10.27 2.56 -2.65
C ILE A 128 9.39 2.51 -1.40
N ARG A 129 9.72 1.57 -0.50
CA ARG A 129 9.08 1.40 0.81
C ARG A 129 9.92 2.12 1.87
N LEU A 130 9.37 3.18 2.42
CA LEU A 130 10.01 4.05 3.41
C LEU A 130 9.70 3.62 4.84
N ASP A 131 8.94 2.54 5.04
CA ASP A 131 8.51 2.05 6.36
C ASP A 131 9.69 1.76 7.31
N GLY A 132 10.84 1.34 6.76
CA GLY A 132 12.06 1.09 7.52
C GLY A 132 13.00 2.28 7.65
N VAL A 133 12.77 3.37 6.91
CA VAL A 133 13.69 4.51 6.84
C VAL A 133 13.38 5.47 7.98
N SER A 134 14.28 5.56 8.95
CA SER A 134 14.20 6.57 10.01
C SER A 134 15.02 7.83 9.69
N GLY A 135 15.95 7.74 8.73
CA GLY A 135 16.72 8.86 8.20
C GLY A 135 15.99 9.61 7.10
N HIS A 136 16.67 9.85 5.97
CA HIS A 136 16.11 10.52 4.80
C HIS A 136 16.75 10.02 3.51
N LEU A 137 15.95 9.77 2.47
CA LEU A 137 16.42 9.39 1.14
C LEU A 137 16.35 10.57 0.17
N HIS A 138 17.51 10.96 -0.36
CA HIS A 138 17.63 11.87 -1.49
C HIS A 138 17.95 11.04 -2.75
N LEU A 139 17.03 10.96 -3.71
CA LEU A 139 17.20 10.15 -4.91
C LEU A 139 17.19 10.99 -6.18
N THR A 140 18.27 10.95 -6.97
CA THR A 140 18.20 11.36 -8.38
C THR A 140 17.41 10.33 -9.16
N LEU A 141 16.26 10.71 -9.71
CA LEU A 141 15.35 9.78 -10.36
C LEU A 141 15.87 9.33 -11.74
N PRO A 142 15.53 8.10 -12.17
CA PRO A 142 15.65 7.67 -13.56
C PRO A 142 14.86 8.59 -14.51
N GLU A 143 15.33 8.74 -15.77
CA GLU A 143 14.71 9.67 -16.73
C GLU A 143 13.27 9.30 -17.14
N ARG A 144 12.94 8.01 -17.06
CA ARG A 144 11.67 7.46 -17.49
C ARG A 144 11.21 6.44 -16.47
N GLY A 145 9.91 6.42 -16.19
CA GLY A 145 9.29 5.38 -15.39
C GLY A 145 8.17 5.88 -14.49
N SER A 146 7.51 4.92 -13.84
CA SER A 146 6.60 5.17 -12.74
C SER A 146 7.34 5.10 -11.41
N LEU A 147 7.03 6.03 -10.50
CA LEU A 147 7.51 6.01 -9.13
C LEU A 147 6.36 5.67 -8.18
N GLY A 148 6.54 4.68 -7.31
CA GLY A 148 5.67 4.39 -6.18
C GLY A 148 6.39 4.68 -4.86
N LEU A 149 5.77 5.45 -3.98
CA LEU A 149 6.28 5.71 -2.63
C LEU A 149 5.29 5.17 -1.59
N TYR A 150 5.81 4.41 -0.62
CA TYR A 150 5.05 3.76 0.43
C TYR A 150 5.63 4.17 1.78
N GLY A 151 4.78 4.39 2.79
CA GLY A 151 5.23 4.72 4.15
C GLY A 151 5.32 6.22 4.44
N ASP A 152 6.26 6.64 5.30
CA ASP A 152 6.42 8.05 5.67
C ASP A 152 7.03 8.87 4.52
N LEU A 153 6.17 9.54 3.75
CA LEU A 153 6.56 10.32 2.57
C LEU A 153 7.47 11.51 2.92
N SER A 154 7.53 11.96 4.18
CA SER A 154 8.42 13.05 4.59
C SER A 154 9.90 12.65 4.56
N ARG A 155 10.18 11.35 4.49
CA ARG A 155 11.53 10.75 4.45
C ARG A 155 12.15 10.74 3.06
N PHE A 156 11.50 11.33 2.06
CA PHE A 156 11.91 11.24 0.67
C PHE A 156 11.97 12.61 0.02
N THR A 157 13.03 12.82 -0.75
CA THR A 157 13.13 13.93 -1.70
C THR A 157 13.76 13.43 -2.99
N ALA A 158 13.27 13.94 -4.11
CA ALA A 158 13.81 13.61 -5.42
C ALA A 158 14.66 14.75 -5.98
N ALA A 159 15.58 14.39 -6.88
CA ALA A 159 16.24 15.28 -7.84
C ALA A 159 16.09 14.71 -9.27
N GLY A 160 16.39 15.52 -10.30
CA GLY A 160 16.30 15.11 -11.70
C GLY A 160 14.93 15.36 -12.33
N PRO A 161 14.51 14.56 -13.33
CA PRO A 161 13.24 14.75 -14.02
C PRO A 161 12.06 14.27 -13.18
N ALA A 162 10.92 14.96 -13.29
CA ALA A 162 9.67 14.53 -12.66
C ALA A 162 9.17 13.23 -13.29
N PRO A 163 8.66 12.27 -12.49
CA PRO A 163 8.13 11.03 -13.02
C PRO A 163 6.84 11.30 -13.81
N GLY A 164 6.60 10.53 -14.87
CA GLY A 164 5.34 10.65 -15.63
C GLY A 164 4.14 10.20 -14.81
N THR A 165 4.32 9.15 -14.01
CA THR A 165 3.31 8.54 -13.13
C THR A 165 3.86 8.43 -11.72
N LEU A 166 3.08 8.89 -10.75
CA LEU A 166 3.38 8.83 -9.32
C LEU A 166 2.27 8.08 -8.58
N SER A 167 2.63 7.13 -7.73
CA SER A 167 1.71 6.46 -6.80
C SER A 167 2.17 6.72 -5.37
N LEU A 168 1.27 7.24 -4.54
CA LEU A 168 1.55 7.55 -3.14
C LEU A 168 0.65 6.71 -2.22
N LEU A 169 1.30 5.99 -1.31
CA LEU A 169 0.68 5.15 -0.30
C LEU A 169 1.26 5.54 1.07
N PRO A 170 0.87 6.71 1.62
CA PRO A 170 1.42 7.19 2.88
C PRO A 170 1.15 6.21 4.02
N ALA A 171 2.00 6.23 5.05
CA ALA A 171 1.71 5.58 6.33
C ALA A 171 0.53 6.29 6.99
N LEU A 172 -0.63 5.65 6.99
CA LEU A 172 -1.88 6.18 7.53
C LEU A 172 -2.30 5.38 8.77
N SER A 173 -2.91 6.08 9.72
CA SER A 173 -3.59 5.45 10.83
C SER A 173 -4.81 4.66 10.35
N ARG A 174 -5.18 3.63 11.13
CA ARG A 174 -6.40 2.83 10.92
C ARG A 174 -7.67 3.58 11.34
N ARG A 175 -7.53 4.69 12.06
CA ARG A 175 -8.65 5.42 12.67
C ARG A 175 -9.16 6.54 11.76
N ARG A 176 -10.43 6.46 11.35
CA ARG A 176 -11.10 7.53 10.57
C ARG A 176 -11.21 8.86 11.32
N SER A 177 -11.23 8.83 12.64
CA SER A 177 -11.35 10.00 13.51
C SER A 177 -10.08 10.85 13.57
N ASP A 178 -8.95 10.30 13.15
CA ASP A 178 -7.68 11.02 13.17
C ASP A 178 -7.72 12.18 12.15
N ALA A 179 -6.95 13.23 12.45
CA ALA A 179 -6.85 14.37 11.55
C ALA A 179 -6.45 13.91 10.14
N PRO A 180 -7.07 14.44 9.07
CA PRO A 180 -6.71 14.06 7.71
C PRO A 180 -5.21 14.22 7.44
N TYR A 181 -4.62 13.22 6.78
CA TYR A 181 -3.21 13.25 6.40
C TYR A 181 -2.98 14.29 5.31
N VAL A 182 -2.13 15.26 5.58
CA VAL A 182 -1.73 16.29 4.59
C VAL A 182 -0.47 15.82 3.88
N LEU A 183 -0.50 15.79 2.55
CA LEU A 183 0.68 15.46 1.75
C LEU A 183 1.82 16.45 2.06
N PRO A 184 3.04 15.96 2.36
CA PRO A 184 4.18 16.83 2.63
C PRO A 184 4.59 17.62 1.39
N GLU A 185 5.61 18.47 1.51
CA GLU A 185 6.19 19.11 0.33
C GLU A 185 6.99 18.09 -0.49
N LEU A 186 6.51 17.78 -1.70
CA LEU A 186 7.07 16.73 -2.56
C LEU A 186 8.01 17.28 -3.65
N GLY A 187 8.25 18.60 -3.69
CA GLY A 187 9.20 19.24 -4.58
C GLY A 187 8.93 18.92 -6.05
N LEU A 188 9.93 18.39 -6.75
CA LEU A 188 9.82 18.08 -8.19
C LEU A 188 8.73 17.05 -8.52
N LEU A 189 8.31 16.22 -7.55
CA LEU A 189 7.29 15.21 -7.78
C LEU A 189 5.91 15.84 -8.11
N HIS A 190 5.70 17.10 -7.74
CA HIS A 190 4.56 17.89 -8.17
C HIS A 190 4.45 18.02 -9.70
N GLY A 191 5.53 17.78 -10.44
CA GLY A 191 5.55 17.76 -11.90
C GLY A 191 4.92 16.52 -12.54
N ALA A 192 4.41 15.55 -11.76
CA ALA A 192 3.78 14.34 -12.29
C ALA A 192 2.51 14.64 -13.10
N ARG A 193 2.28 13.86 -14.16
CA ARG A 193 1.09 13.99 -15.03
C ARG A 193 -0.02 13.02 -14.67
N SER A 194 0.33 11.91 -14.01
CA SER A 194 -0.60 10.94 -13.46
C SER A 194 -0.27 10.70 -11.98
N LEU A 195 -1.29 10.78 -11.12
CA LEU A 195 -1.17 10.60 -9.68
C LEU A 195 -2.18 9.54 -9.20
N SER A 196 -1.70 8.58 -8.41
CA SER A 196 -2.56 7.69 -7.63
C SER A 196 -2.35 7.95 -6.14
N LEU A 197 -3.42 8.18 -5.39
CA LEU A 197 -3.41 8.30 -3.94
C LEU A 197 -4.19 7.14 -3.32
N HIS A 198 -3.60 6.47 -2.33
CA HIS A 198 -4.23 5.34 -1.66
C HIS A 198 -4.38 5.59 -0.16
N ALA A 199 -5.61 5.47 0.29
CA ALA A 199 -6.03 5.42 1.68
C ALA A 199 -6.88 4.17 1.94
N GLY A 200 -7.07 3.83 3.21
CA GLY A 200 -8.11 2.87 3.60
C GLY A 200 -9.51 3.50 3.47
N PRO A 201 -10.56 2.76 3.06
CA PRO A 201 -11.91 3.32 2.96
C PRO A 201 -12.41 3.93 4.28
N LEU A 202 -12.23 3.24 5.40
CA LEU A 202 -12.59 3.71 6.74
C LEU A 202 -11.36 3.96 7.63
N GLY A 203 -10.19 4.17 7.03
CA GLY A 203 -8.97 4.58 7.74
C GLY A 203 -8.86 6.10 7.87
N GLN A 204 -7.71 6.58 8.33
CA GLN A 204 -7.38 8.00 8.30
C GLN A 204 -7.49 8.53 6.86
N PRO A 205 -8.29 9.59 6.61
CA PRO A 205 -8.45 10.13 5.27
C PRO A 205 -7.20 10.90 4.82
N ILE A 206 -6.95 10.97 3.53
CA ILE A 206 -5.99 11.92 2.95
C ILE A 206 -6.71 13.24 2.66
N SER A 207 -6.14 14.37 3.09
CA SER A 207 -6.60 15.69 2.69
C SER A 207 -6.18 15.99 1.25
N LEU A 208 -7.13 16.43 0.43
CA LEU A 208 -6.88 16.92 -0.93
C LEU A 208 -6.51 18.41 -0.95
N ALA A 209 -6.39 19.06 0.20
CA ALA A 209 -5.95 20.45 0.28
C ALA A 209 -4.54 20.59 -0.34
N GLY A 210 -4.38 21.63 -1.19
CA GLY A 210 -3.12 21.88 -1.87
C GLY A 210 -2.80 20.90 -3.01
N ILE A 211 -3.79 20.11 -3.49
CA ILE A 211 -3.64 19.28 -4.68
C ILE A 211 -3.29 20.11 -5.93
N GLY A 212 -3.67 21.40 -5.97
CA GLY A 212 -3.29 22.34 -7.01
C GLY A 212 -1.77 22.51 -7.21
N ARG A 213 -0.93 22.07 -6.27
CA ARG A 213 0.53 21.97 -6.45
C ARG A 213 0.90 21.09 -7.65
N PHE A 214 0.08 20.10 -8.00
CA PHE A 214 0.26 19.24 -9.18
C PHE A 214 -0.29 19.91 -10.45
N ALA A 215 0.26 21.07 -10.83
CA ALA A 215 -0.27 21.88 -11.94
C ALA A 215 -0.25 21.18 -13.33
N ALA A 216 0.61 20.18 -13.50
CA ALA A 216 0.73 19.39 -14.74
C ALA A 216 -0.19 18.16 -14.79
N LEU A 217 -0.98 17.92 -13.73
CA LEU A 217 -1.79 16.71 -13.58
C LEU A 217 -2.91 16.64 -14.62
N ARG A 218 -3.05 15.47 -15.23
CA ARG A 218 -4.10 15.13 -16.19
C ARG A 218 -4.93 13.93 -15.76
N SER A 219 -4.27 12.99 -15.08
CA SER A 219 -4.88 11.76 -14.60
C SER A 219 -4.77 11.67 -13.08
N LEU A 220 -5.91 11.50 -12.40
CA LEU A 220 -5.96 11.33 -10.96
C LEU A 220 -6.73 10.05 -10.60
N SER A 221 -6.13 9.19 -9.77
CA SER A 221 -6.76 7.99 -9.23
C SER A 221 -6.78 8.06 -7.70
N LEU A 222 -7.97 8.02 -7.12
CA LEU A 222 -8.20 8.14 -5.68
C LEU A 222 -8.79 6.83 -5.15
N TRP A 223 -8.11 6.20 -4.21
CA TRP A 223 -8.53 4.94 -3.58
C TRP A 223 -8.74 5.14 -2.09
N GLY A 224 -9.94 4.88 -1.57
CA GLY A 224 -10.24 4.97 -0.13
C GLY A 224 -10.86 6.31 0.31
N GLY A 225 -10.60 6.67 1.58
CA GLY A 225 -11.15 7.86 2.22
C GLY A 225 -10.34 9.14 1.94
N PHE A 226 -11.04 10.22 1.60
CA PHE A 226 -10.45 11.54 1.37
C PHE A 226 -11.29 12.64 2.04
N SER A 227 -10.67 13.80 2.26
CA SER A 227 -11.31 15.03 2.70
C SER A 227 -10.94 16.18 1.76
N ASP A 228 -11.57 17.35 1.93
CA ASP A 228 -11.33 18.55 1.13
C ASP A 228 -11.58 18.36 -0.38
N TRP A 229 -12.59 17.56 -0.72
CA TRP A 229 -12.96 17.23 -2.10
C TRP A 229 -13.11 18.46 -3.02
N ALA A 230 -13.55 19.60 -2.49
CA ALA A 230 -13.70 20.83 -3.24
C ALA A 230 -12.37 21.31 -3.88
N ALA A 231 -11.22 20.98 -3.29
CA ALA A 231 -9.90 21.32 -3.81
C ALA A 231 -9.61 20.70 -5.18
N LEU A 232 -10.31 19.62 -5.59
CA LEU A 232 -10.15 19.05 -6.92
C LEU A 232 -10.56 20.02 -8.05
N ALA A 233 -11.32 21.07 -7.75
CA ALA A 233 -11.63 22.13 -8.71
C ALA A 233 -10.38 22.94 -9.14
N GLU A 234 -9.30 22.90 -8.36
CA GLU A 234 -8.01 23.53 -8.68
C GLU A 234 -7.24 22.83 -9.81
N LEU A 235 -7.76 21.70 -10.30
CA LEU A 235 -7.14 20.89 -11.36
C LEU A 235 -7.93 20.97 -12.68
N PRO A 236 -7.99 22.13 -13.36
CA PRO A 236 -8.86 22.34 -14.53
C PRO A 236 -8.45 21.50 -15.76
N ASN A 237 -7.26 20.89 -15.72
CA ASN A 237 -6.68 20.12 -16.82
C ASN A 237 -6.91 18.61 -16.72
N LEU A 238 -7.63 18.11 -15.71
CA LEU A 238 -7.94 16.69 -15.61
C LEU A 238 -8.72 16.22 -16.85
N ASP A 239 -8.18 15.21 -17.51
CA ASP A 239 -8.81 14.45 -18.59
C ASP A 239 -9.22 13.03 -18.15
N ASN A 240 -8.63 12.54 -17.05
CA ASN A 240 -8.99 11.28 -16.39
C ASN A 240 -9.15 11.45 -14.87
N LEU A 241 -10.27 10.97 -14.33
CA LEU A 241 -10.52 10.89 -12.89
C LEU A 241 -11.11 9.54 -12.51
N GLU A 242 -10.42 8.81 -11.63
CA GLU A 242 -10.89 7.57 -11.05
C GLU A 242 -11.06 7.73 -9.53
N ILE A 243 -12.22 7.35 -9.01
CA ILE A 243 -12.56 7.36 -7.60
C ILE A 243 -13.05 5.96 -7.21
N ARG A 244 -12.35 5.34 -6.27
CA ARG A 244 -12.57 3.94 -5.92
C ARG A 244 -12.60 3.77 -4.42
N PHE A 245 -13.55 2.96 -3.94
CA PHE A 245 -13.67 2.63 -2.53
C PHE A 245 -13.83 3.85 -1.60
N ALA A 246 -14.55 4.87 -2.05
CA ALA A 246 -14.72 6.13 -1.33
C ALA A 246 -16.08 6.16 -0.60
N PRO A 247 -16.11 6.05 0.74
CA PRO A 247 -17.37 5.95 1.48
C PRO A 247 -18.12 7.27 1.59
N ASP A 248 -17.47 8.39 1.30
CA ASP A 248 -18.00 9.73 1.39
C ASP A 248 -17.39 10.61 0.29
N LEU A 249 -18.26 11.23 -0.50
CA LEU A 249 -17.92 12.14 -1.59
C LEU A 249 -18.50 13.55 -1.35
N GLY A 250 -18.85 13.87 -0.10
CA GLY A 250 -19.33 15.18 0.29
C GLY A 250 -18.37 16.29 -0.14
N GLY A 251 -18.87 17.26 -0.91
CA GLY A 251 -18.06 18.36 -1.42
C GLY A 251 -17.31 18.07 -2.73
N LEU A 252 -17.48 16.89 -3.34
CA LEU A 252 -16.96 16.61 -4.69
C LEU A 252 -17.51 17.61 -5.71
N PRO A 253 -16.66 18.31 -6.48
CA PRO A 253 -17.11 19.20 -7.53
C PRO A 253 -17.96 18.48 -8.59
N ALA A 254 -18.85 19.23 -9.24
CA ALA A 254 -19.59 18.70 -10.38
C ALA A 254 -18.61 18.32 -11.51
N LEU A 255 -18.93 17.30 -12.29
CA LEU A 255 -18.09 16.85 -13.41
C LEU A 255 -17.83 17.96 -14.45
N ALA A 256 -18.72 18.95 -14.54
CA ALA A 256 -18.56 20.12 -15.39
C ALA A 256 -17.39 21.03 -14.98
N SER A 257 -16.87 20.91 -13.75
CA SER A 257 -15.67 21.61 -13.28
C SER A 257 -14.41 21.21 -14.07
N TRP A 258 -14.43 20.05 -14.74
CA TRP A 258 -13.31 19.55 -15.53
C TRP A 258 -13.72 19.46 -17.01
N PRO A 259 -13.58 20.55 -17.78
CA PRO A 259 -14.03 20.58 -19.17
C PRO A 259 -13.27 19.61 -20.08
N LYS A 260 -12.07 19.17 -19.69
CA LYS A 260 -11.27 18.19 -20.44
C LYS A 260 -11.52 16.74 -20.02
N LEU A 261 -12.29 16.51 -18.96
CA LEU A 261 -12.54 15.17 -18.43
C LEU A 261 -13.26 14.32 -19.48
N ASP A 262 -12.62 13.27 -19.96
CA ASP A 262 -13.16 12.36 -20.97
C ASP A 262 -13.10 10.89 -20.54
N ARG A 263 -12.34 10.58 -19.48
CA ARG A 263 -12.37 9.30 -18.79
C ARG A 263 -12.79 9.49 -17.34
N PHE A 264 -13.78 8.73 -16.88
CA PHE A 264 -14.27 8.84 -15.51
C PHE A 264 -14.72 7.50 -14.93
N ILE A 265 -14.18 7.12 -13.77
CA ILE A 265 -14.60 5.91 -13.07
C ILE A 265 -14.97 6.26 -11.63
N ALA A 266 -16.18 5.89 -11.22
CA ALA A 266 -16.57 5.81 -9.81
C ALA A 266 -16.99 4.37 -9.50
N TYR A 267 -16.25 3.68 -8.64
CA TYR A 267 -16.50 2.27 -8.31
C TYR A 267 -16.45 2.03 -6.81
N ASN A 268 -17.47 1.38 -6.24
CA ASN A 268 -17.63 1.27 -4.78
C ASN A 268 -17.56 2.67 -4.16
N VAL A 269 -18.60 3.47 -4.37
CA VAL A 269 -18.70 4.83 -3.85
C VAL A 269 -19.99 5.04 -3.09
N ASP A 270 -20.06 6.11 -2.29
CA ASP A 270 -21.29 6.56 -1.65
C ASP A 270 -22.51 6.53 -2.60
N GLU A 271 -23.64 6.05 -2.09
CA GLU A 271 -24.84 5.84 -2.88
C GLU A 271 -25.45 7.16 -3.36
N ALA A 272 -25.53 8.17 -2.50
CA ALA A 272 -26.20 9.43 -2.81
C ALA A 272 -25.39 10.22 -3.86
N ALA A 273 -24.11 10.44 -3.61
CA ALA A 273 -23.20 11.09 -4.53
C ALA A 273 -23.04 10.29 -5.82
N GLY A 274 -22.96 8.96 -5.74
CA GLY A 274 -22.90 8.10 -6.93
C GLY A 274 -24.14 8.20 -7.82
N LYS A 275 -25.35 8.34 -7.26
CA LYS A 275 -26.57 8.64 -8.04
C LYS A 275 -26.48 10.00 -8.73
N SER A 276 -25.96 11.02 -8.05
CA SER A 276 -25.72 12.34 -8.64
C SER A 276 -24.71 12.27 -9.80
N LEU A 277 -23.59 11.56 -9.61
CA LEU A 277 -22.59 11.36 -10.65
C LEU A 277 -23.16 10.68 -11.89
N LYS A 278 -24.01 9.65 -11.74
CA LYS A 278 -24.73 9.02 -12.86
C LYS A 278 -25.59 10.02 -13.64
N ALA A 279 -26.31 10.88 -12.93
CA ALA A 279 -27.13 11.92 -13.58
C ALA A 279 -26.25 12.92 -14.35
N GLN A 280 -25.12 13.34 -13.77
CA GLN A 280 -24.16 14.23 -14.42
C GLN A 280 -23.52 13.61 -15.66
N LEU A 281 -23.15 12.32 -15.63
CA LEU A 281 -22.64 11.60 -16.80
C LEU A 281 -23.66 11.61 -17.96
N LYS A 282 -24.92 11.30 -17.64
CA LYS A 282 -26.01 11.30 -18.63
C LYS A 282 -26.28 12.69 -19.20
N ALA A 283 -26.33 13.72 -18.34
CA ALA A 283 -26.56 15.09 -18.74
C ALA A 283 -25.44 15.61 -19.66
N ARG A 284 -24.18 15.38 -19.29
CA ARG A 284 -23.03 15.75 -20.13
C ARG A 284 -23.05 15.02 -21.46
N ALA A 285 -23.39 13.73 -21.50
CA ALA A 285 -23.45 12.96 -22.74
C ALA A 285 -24.47 13.52 -23.76
N GLN A 286 -25.48 14.29 -23.33
CA GLN A 286 -26.38 15.00 -24.24
C GLN A 286 -25.76 16.27 -24.85
N LEU A 287 -24.75 16.85 -24.19
CA LEU A 287 -24.05 18.06 -24.62
C LEU A 287 -22.76 17.75 -25.39
N ARG A 288 -22.03 16.72 -24.96
CA ARG A 288 -20.78 16.24 -25.55
C ARG A 288 -20.59 14.76 -25.24
N GLU A 289 -20.33 13.99 -26.28
CA GLU A 289 -19.99 12.57 -26.15
C GLU A 289 -18.70 12.37 -25.32
N TRP A 290 -18.60 11.22 -24.66
CA TRP A 290 -17.38 10.80 -23.99
C TRP A 290 -16.44 10.15 -25.00
N SER A 291 -15.20 10.63 -25.08
CA SER A 291 -14.20 10.06 -26.00
C SER A 291 -13.46 8.84 -25.42
N ASP A 292 -13.66 8.55 -24.13
CA ASP A 292 -13.09 7.38 -23.43
C ASP A 292 -14.11 6.80 -22.43
N TYR A 293 -13.70 5.76 -21.72
CA TYR A 293 -14.51 4.96 -20.82
C TYR A 293 -15.05 5.79 -19.65
N THR A 294 -16.37 5.69 -19.45
CA THR A 294 -17.03 6.22 -18.26
C THR A 294 -17.89 5.18 -17.56
N SER A 295 -17.85 5.17 -16.23
CA SER A 295 -18.67 4.25 -15.42
C SER A 295 -18.88 4.78 -14.01
N VAL A 296 -20.11 4.62 -13.50
CA VAL A 296 -20.43 4.75 -12.08
C VAL A 296 -21.13 3.45 -11.66
N SER A 297 -20.50 2.67 -10.80
CA SER A 297 -20.99 1.34 -10.44
C SER A 297 -20.72 0.97 -8.98
N GLN A 298 -21.47 -0.01 -8.48
CA GLN A 298 -21.40 -0.48 -7.09
C GLN A 298 -21.62 0.66 -6.08
N LEU A 299 -22.83 1.22 -6.06
CA LEU A 299 -23.21 2.25 -5.11
C LEU A 299 -23.44 1.63 -3.73
N ARG A 300 -22.82 2.19 -2.69
CA ARG A 300 -22.77 1.60 -1.34
C ARG A 300 -23.38 2.53 -0.32
N LYS A 301 -24.24 1.97 0.53
CA LYS A 301 -24.78 2.65 1.71
C LYS A 301 -23.77 2.61 2.87
N PRO A 302 -23.85 3.53 3.84
CA PRO A 302 -22.97 3.56 5.02
C PRO A 302 -22.84 2.22 5.74
N GLU A 303 -23.92 1.44 5.87
CA GLU A 303 -23.92 0.17 6.60
C GLU A 303 -23.07 -0.90 5.90
N TRP A 304 -22.98 -0.85 4.56
CA TRP A 304 -22.13 -1.76 3.80
C TRP A 304 -20.66 -1.50 4.08
N TRP A 305 -20.25 -0.22 4.14
CA TRP A 305 -18.88 0.17 4.48
C TRP A 305 -18.48 -0.30 5.86
N GLN A 306 -19.34 -0.10 6.85
CA GLN A 306 -19.09 -0.54 8.23
C GLN A 306 -18.96 -2.06 8.33
N ARG A 307 -19.79 -2.80 7.59
CA ARG A 307 -19.69 -4.26 7.57
C ARG A 307 -18.42 -4.76 6.90
N GLU A 308 -18.03 -4.16 5.77
CA GLU A 308 -16.93 -4.65 4.94
C GLU A 308 -15.55 -4.17 5.42
N TYR A 309 -15.47 -2.90 5.83
CA TYR A 309 -14.21 -2.23 6.17
C TYR A 309 -14.18 -1.69 7.60
N GLY A 310 -15.31 -1.69 8.31
CA GLY A 310 -15.38 -1.16 9.68
C GLY A 310 -14.87 -2.15 10.72
N ARG A 311 -14.71 -3.43 10.37
CA ARG A 311 -14.19 -4.46 11.27
C ARG A 311 -12.69 -4.65 11.06
N PRO A 312 -11.90 -4.87 12.12
CA PRO A 312 -10.45 -4.96 12.02
C PRO A 312 -9.97 -6.27 11.39
N PHE A 313 -10.85 -7.26 11.19
CA PHE A 313 -10.48 -8.59 10.71
C PHE A 313 -10.47 -8.73 9.18
N ALA A 314 -10.46 -7.64 8.42
CA ALA A 314 -10.49 -7.68 6.96
C ALA A 314 -9.28 -8.44 6.36
N GLY A 315 -8.14 -8.46 7.05
CA GLY A 315 -6.94 -9.21 6.67
C GLY A 315 -6.96 -10.70 7.03
N TRP A 316 -7.94 -11.15 7.82
CA TRP A 316 -8.02 -12.54 8.25
C TRP A 316 -8.66 -13.39 7.15
N SER A 317 -8.32 -14.69 7.09
CA SER A 317 -8.85 -15.59 6.06
C SER A 317 -9.46 -16.87 6.62
N GLY A 318 -10.43 -17.44 5.89
CA GLY A 318 -11.00 -18.75 6.18
C GLY A 318 -11.67 -18.85 7.56
N ARG A 319 -11.27 -19.88 8.33
CA ARG A 319 -11.91 -20.21 9.61
C ARG A 319 -11.64 -19.15 10.69
N SER A 320 -10.43 -18.57 10.72
CA SER A 320 -10.08 -17.55 11.71
C SER A 320 -10.90 -16.29 11.50
N ALA A 321 -11.05 -15.81 10.25
CA ALA A 321 -11.90 -14.66 9.93
C ALA A 321 -13.34 -14.87 10.40
N LYS A 322 -13.91 -16.05 10.14
CA LYS A 322 -15.28 -16.38 10.55
C LYS A 322 -15.42 -16.39 12.08
N ALA A 323 -14.45 -16.97 12.79
CA ALA A 323 -14.45 -17.01 14.26
C ALA A 323 -14.31 -15.61 14.86
N ALA A 324 -13.37 -14.80 14.35
CA ALA A 324 -13.15 -13.43 14.83
C ALA A 324 -14.38 -12.53 14.63
N ASN A 325 -15.00 -12.60 13.45
CA ASN A 325 -16.22 -11.86 13.18
C ASN A 325 -17.39 -12.31 14.08
N ALA A 326 -17.53 -13.61 14.33
CA ALA A 326 -18.58 -14.12 15.23
C ALA A 326 -18.34 -13.70 16.69
N ALA A 327 -17.09 -13.73 17.16
CA ALA A 327 -16.72 -13.25 18.49
C ALA A 327 -16.99 -11.73 18.63
N TYR A 328 -16.67 -10.96 17.60
CA TYR A 328 -16.97 -9.52 17.54
C TYR A 328 -18.46 -9.24 17.60
N ASP A 329 -19.28 -9.97 16.82
CA ASP A 329 -20.73 -9.81 16.83
C ASP A 329 -21.34 -10.15 18.20
N ALA A 330 -20.86 -11.22 18.84
CA ALA A 330 -21.30 -11.61 20.18
C ALA A 330 -20.94 -10.53 21.23
N ALA A 331 -19.72 -9.98 21.16
CA ALA A 331 -19.27 -8.92 22.03
C ALA A 331 -20.09 -7.64 21.84
N LEU A 332 -20.32 -7.23 20.58
CA LEU A 332 -21.14 -6.07 20.24
C LEU A 332 -22.57 -6.21 20.78
N GLN A 333 -23.18 -7.39 20.62
CA GLN A 333 -24.52 -7.67 21.16
C GLN A 333 -24.53 -7.59 22.69
N ALA A 334 -23.54 -8.18 23.37
CA ALA A 334 -23.44 -8.12 24.82
C ALA A 334 -23.25 -6.68 25.33
N LEU A 335 -22.41 -5.89 24.65
CA LEU A 335 -22.17 -4.48 24.98
C LEU A 335 -23.43 -3.63 24.80
N GLN A 336 -24.20 -3.84 23.74
CA GLN A 336 -25.48 -3.13 23.54
C GLN A 336 -26.52 -3.45 24.63
N GLN A 337 -26.42 -4.61 25.26
CA GLN A 337 -27.33 -5.05 26.34
C GLN A 337 -26.79 -4.75 27.75
N ALA A 338 -25.54 -4.30 27.87
CA ALA A 338 -24.91 -4.01 29.14
C ALA A 338 -25.66 -2.89 29.89
N ARG A 339 -25.85 -3.08 31.20
CA ARG A 339 -26.59 -2.13 32.06
C ARG A 339 -25.68 -1.29 32.95
N ASP A 340 -24.43 -1.71 33.08
CA ASP A 340 -23.40 -1.11 33.93
C ASP A 340 -22.00 -1.39 33.36
N ALA A 341 -20.99 -0.76 33.96
CA ALA A 341 -19.59 -0.91 33.55
C ALA A 341 -19.07 -2.34 33.75
N ASP A 342 -19.59 -3.10 34.72
CA ASP A 342 -19.16 -4.48 34.98
C ASP A 342 -19.62 -5.44 33.88
N ALA A 343 -20.87 -5.28 33.41
CA ALA A 343 -21.37 -6.02 32.25
C ALA A 343 -20.59 -5.68 30.97
N ALA A 344 -20.23 -4.41 30.79
CA ALA A 344 -19.37 -3.99 29.67
C ALA A 344 -17.96 -4.60 29.77
N LYS A 345 -17.36 -4.59 30.97
CA LYS A 345 -16.08 -5.27 31.24
C LYS A 345 -16.15 -6.75 30.90
N ALA A 346 -17.19 -7.45 31.36
CA ALA A 346 -17.37 -8.87 31.10
C ALA A 346 -17.43 -9.19 29.60
N ALA A 347 -18.10 -8.36 28.80
CA ALA A 347 -18.15 -8.53 27.35
C ALA A 347 -16.78 -8.35 26.68
N ILE A 348 -16.03 -7.31 27.05
CA ILE A 348 -14.67 -7.05 26.53
C ILE A 348 -13.71 -8.18 26.91
N VAL A 349 -13.75 -8.62 28.17
CA VAL A 349 -12.92 -9.72 28.69
C VAL A 349 -13.25 -11.03 27.98
N ALA A 350 -14.53 -11.35 27.79
CA ALA A 350 -14.95 -12.56 27.07
C ALA A 350 -14.48 -12.55 25.62
N PHE A 351 -14.56 -11.40 24.95
CA PHE A 351 -14.03 -11.22 23.61
C PHE A 351 -12.52 -11.45 23.55
N ALA A 352 -11.75 -10.83 24.45
CA ALA A 352 -10.29 -10.97 24.50
C ALA A 352 -9.87 -12.42 24.78
N ALA A 353 -10.48 -13.05 25.80
CA ALA A 353 -10.18 -14.41 26.22
C ALA A 353 -10.49 -15.46 25.14
N HIS A 354 -11.44 -15.19 24.25
CA HIS A 354 -11.76 -16.07 23.11
C HIS A 354 -10.50 -16.43 22.31
N PHE A 355 -9.59 -15.47 22.12
CA PHE A 355 -8.41 -15.63 21.28
C PHE A 355 -7.22 -16.28 22.01
N ASN A 356 -7.22 -16.42 23.34
CA ASN A 356 -6.13 -17.07 24.11
C ASN A 356 -5.91 -18.53 23.69
N SER A 357 -6.94 -19.18 23.16
CA SER A 357 -6.85 -20.55 22.64
C SER A 357 -6.74 -20.63 21.11
N ALA A 358 -6.76 -19.49 20.42
CA ALA A 358 -6.72 -19.44 18.96
C ALA A 358 -5.29 -19.71 18.46
N LYS A 359 -5.17 -20.52 17.40
CA LYS A 359 -3.89 -20.78 16.75
C LYS A 359 -3.59 -19.69 15.73
N GLY A 360 -2.30 -19.32 15.61
CA GLY A 360 -1.83 -18.40 14.57
C GLY A 360 -2.13 -16.94 14.88
N ILE A 361 -2.17 -16.55 16.15
CA ILE A 361 -2.27 -15.15 16.57
C ILE A 361 -0.85 -14.55 16.61
N GLU A 362 -0.44 -13.94 15.50
CA GLU A 362 0.83 -13.21 15.39
C GLU A 362 0.62 -11.72 15.70
N THR A 363 1.67 -10.89 15.52
CA THR A 363 1.61 -9.46 15.85
C THR A 363 0.45 -8.74 15.16
N GLY A 364 0.19 -9.03 13.87
CA GLY A 364 -0.90 -8.39 13.12
C GLY A 364 -2.27 -8.73 13.68
N GLU A 365 -2.54 -10.02 13.94
CA GLU A 365 -3.79 -10.46 14.54
C GLU A 365 -3.99 -9.88 15.94
N ARG A 366 -2.92 -9.74 16.74
CA ARG A 366 -2.99 -9.10 18.06
C ARG A 366 -3.40 -7.64 17.98
N GLU A 367 -2.84 -6.92 17.01
CA GLU A 367 -3.21 -5.53 16.74
C GLU A 367 -4.67 -5.42 16.30
N ASP A 368 -5.16 -6.34 15.47
CA ASP A 368 -6.57 -6.35 15.02
C ASP A 368 -7.55 -6.62 16.18
N ILE A 369 -7.19 -7.51 17.10
CA ILE A 369 -8.01 -7.77 18.30
C ILE A 369 -8.02 -6.54 19.22
N GLY A 370 -6.86 -5.90 19.42
CA GLY A 370 -6.78 -4.64 20.18
C GLY A 370 -7.62 -3.53 19.54
N GLU A 371 -7.58 -3.40 18.22
CA GLU A 371 -8.40 -2.46 17.46
C GLU A 371 -9.90 -2.72 17.66
N ALA A 372 -10.34 -3.98 17.73
CA ALA A 372 -11.74 -4.29 18.04
C ALA A 372 -12.15 -3.81 19.44
N VAL A 373 -11.28 -3.97 20.44
CA VAL A 373 -11.53 -3.46 21.80
C VAL A 373 -11.60 -1.94 21.81
N TRP A 374 -10.71 -1.27 21.08
CA TRP A 374 -10.79 0.16 20.88
C TRP A 374 -12.14 0.54 20.28
N GLN A 375 -12.58 -0.10 19.19
CA GLN A 375 -13.89 0.16 18.58
C GLN A 375 -15.06 -0.02 19.54
N PHE A 376 -15.02 -1.03 20.41
CA PHE A 376 -16.04 -1.23 21.45
C PHE A 376 -16.12 -0.07 22.45
N SER A 377 -14.96 0.49 22.84
CA SER A 377 -14.91 1.66 23.74
C SER A 377 -15.53 2.92 23.11
N GLN A 378 -15.55 3.02 21.78
CA GLN A 378 -16.13 4.15 21.05
C GLN A 378 -17.65 4.05 20.88
N LEU A 379 -18.29 2.96 21.32
CA LEU A 379 -19.75 2.83 21.26
C LEU A 379 -20.40 3.83 22.23
N ALA A 380 -21.32 4.66 21.73
CA ALA A 380 -22.00 5.69 22.54
C ALA A 380 -22.67 5.12 23.80
N HIS A 381 -23.24 3.91 23.72
CA HIS A 381 -23.80 3.20 24.87
C HIS A 381 -22.74 2.83 25.91
N VAL A 382 -21.59 2.32 25.47
CA VAL A 382 -20.47 1.95 26.36
C VAL A 382 -19.89 3.20 27.05
N ALA A 383 -19.74 4.30 26.30
CA ALA A 383 -19.34 5.58 26.87
C ALA A 383 -20.36 6.11 27.91
N ALA A 384 -21.66 5.93 27.66
CA ALA A 384 -22.71 6.32 28.61
C ALA A 384 -22.69 5.49 29.91
N LEU A 385 -22.12 4.28 29.89
CA LEU A 385 -21.87 3.45 31.08
C LEU A 385 -20.62 3.88 31.86
N GLY A 386 -19.91 4.92 31.44
CA GLY A 386 -18.70 5.45 32.10
C GLY A 386 -17.42 4.70 31.77
N VAL A 387 -17.43 3.82 30.76
CA VAL A 387 -16.25 3.07 30.31
C VAL A 387 -15.45 3.95 29.35
N SER A 388 -14.19 4.21 29.70
CA SER A 388 -13.23 4.94 28.85
C SER A 388 -12.38 3.98 27.99
N GLU A 389 -11.73 4.52 26.96
CA GLU A 389 -10.75 3.81 26.15
C GLU A 389 -9.65 3.17 27.02
N GLU A 390 -9.09 3.93 27.96
CA GLU A 390 -8.01 3.44 28.83
C GLU A 390 -8.47 2.31 29.75
N GLN A 391 -9.74 2.32 30.17
CA GLN A 391 -10.32 1.23 30.96
C GLN A 391 -10.52 -0.02 30.12
N ALA A 392 -11.12 0.11 28.93
CA ALA A 392 -11.34 -1.00 28.01
C ALA A 392 -10.01 -1.66 27.61
N GLN A 393 -9.00 -0.86 27.27
CA GLN A 393 -7.67 -1.34 26.91
C GLN A 393 -6.98 -2.06 28.08
N ARG A 394 -7.09 -1.52 29.31
CA ARG A 394 -6.55 -2.18 30.51
C ARG A 394 -7.18 -3.54 30.75
N TRP A 395 -8.51 -3.66 30.62
CA TRP A 395 -9.20 -4.94 30.79
C TRP A 395 -8.79 -5.97 29.74
N PHE A 396 -8.54 -5.52 28.50
CA PHE A 396 -7.99 -6.36 27.46
C PHE A 396 -6.57 -6.81 27.78
N ASP A 397 -5.70 -5.89 28.23
CA ASP A 397 -4.31 -6.18 28.57
C ASP A 397 -4.17 -7.13 29.77
N GLU A 398 -5.12 -7.10 30.72
CA GLU A 398 -5.17 -8.00 31.89
C GLU A 398 -5.44 -9.46 31.52
N VAL A 399 -6.07 -9.73 30.36
CA VAL A 399 -6.61 -11.06 30.02
C VAL A 399 -5.95 -11.70 28.82
N ARG A 400 -5.35 -10.92 27.92
CA ARG A 400 -4.67 -11.45 26.74
C ARG A 400 -3.45 -12.32 27.12
N ASP A 401 -3.38 -13.52 26.55
CA ASP A 401 -2.33 -14.53 26.82
C ASP A 401 -1.80 -15.21 25.54
N TYR A 402 -2.14 -14.66 24.36
CA TYR A 402 -1.69 -15.19 23.06
C TYR A 402 -0.22 -14.93 22.79
#